data_AF-A0A317HHF6-F1
#
_entry.id   AF-A0A317HHF6-F1
#
_cell.length_a   1.000
_cell.length_b   1.000
_cell.length_c   1.000
_cell.angle_alpha   90.00
_cell.angle_beta   90.00
_cell.angle_gamma   90.00
#
_symmetry.space_group_name_H-M   'P 1'
#
loop_
_entity.id
_entity.type
_entity.pdbx_description
1 polymer ?
#
loop_
_entity_poly.entity_id
_entity_poly.type
_entity_poly.pdbx_seq_one_letter_code
_entity_poly.pdbx_strand_id
1 'polypeptide(L)'
;MPECFWAPSSAGTIRRLWTNGGVTLPDSPINVVVRADSSGTSFVFSKHLSAISGEFDKTVGTNTMPNWPVGTKSKGNEGVTASIMTTPGAIGYIEYGYAKNQKVPIAVLENRAGKYVEANTASGQAALASATLPDDMVLWAADPESADAYPIVTYTWLICYKKYPDKNKAQAIQDLVRYGLTEGQKDAEALGYIPLPAATVAKATAAIQNIATN
;
A
#
# COMPACT_ATOMS: atom_id res chain seq x y z
N MET A 1 -8.80 11.79 -20.96
CA MET A 1 -8.47 10.55 -20.21
C MET A 1 -8.31 10.97 -18.75
N PRO A 2 -8.88 10.26 -17.75
CA PRO A 2 -9.41 10.98 -16.59
C PRO A 2 -8.47 11.20 -15.40
N GLU A 3 -8.01 12.46 -15.26
CA GLU A 3 -7.70 13.29 -14.07
C GLU A 3 -7.92 12.77 -12.62
N CYS A 4 -6.92 12.31 -11.84
CA CYS A 4 -7.09 12.07 -10.38
C CYS A 4 -5.91 12.58 -9.54
N PHE A 5 -6.07 13.74 -8.90
CA PHE A 5 -5.10 14.31 -7.95
C PHE A 5 -5.76 14.57 -6.57
N TRP A 6 -5.04 14.26 -5.49
CA TRP A 6 -5.40 14.64 -4.12
C TRP A 6 -4.47 15.77 -3.66
N ALA A 7 -5.02 16.98 -3.50
CA ALA A 7 -4.40 18.04 -2.70
C ALA A 7 -5.44 18.60 -1.73
N PRO A 8 -5.15 18.71 -0.42
CA PRO A 8 -6.01 19.46 0.47
C PRO A 8 -6.08 20.92 -0.02
N SER A 9 -7.25 21.54 0.08
CA SER A 9 -7.36 22.99 -0.06
C SER A 9 -7.63 23.60 1.31
N SER A 10 -7.16 24.82 1.49
CA SER A 10 -7.22 25.64 2.71
C SER A 10 -8.61 25.85 3.33
N ALA A 11 -9.69 25.31 2.76
CA ALA A 11 -11.06 25.52 3.18
C ALA A 11 -11.82 24.23 3.59
N GLY A 12 -11.14 23.10 3.80
CA GLY A 12 -11.79 21.87 4.31
C GLY A 12 -12.87 21.27 3.40
N THR A 13 -12.97 21.76 2.16
CA THR A 13 -13.88 21.25 1.14
C THR A 13 -13.05 20.58 0.05
N ILE A 14 -13.28 19.29 -0.22
CA ILE A 14 -12.72 18.60 -1.38
C ILE A 14 -13.40 19.23 -2.61
N ARG A 15 -12.78 20.24 -3.23
CA ARG A 15 -13.33 20.86 -4.44
C ARG A 15 -13.15 19.92 -5.63
N ARG A 16 -14.20 19.87 -6.44
CA ARG A 16 -14.42 19.09 -7.67
C ARG A 16 -13.37 19.43 -8.76
N LEU A 17 -12.14 18.91 -8.65
CA LEU A 17 -11.12 18.94 -9.71
C LEU A 17 -11.12 17.62 -10.52
N TRP A 18 -12.29 17.15 -10.94
CA TRP A 18 -12.44 15.82 -11.53
C TRP A 18 -12.60 15.97 -13.04
N THR A 19 -11.61 15.58 -13.83
CA THR A 19 -11.80 15.38 -15.26
C THR A 19 -12.11 13.90 -15.50
N ASN A 20 -13.22 13.38 -14.97
CA ASN A 20 -13.60 11.97 -15.16
C ASN A 20 -14.12 11.66 -16.59
N GLY A 21 -13.45 12.15 -17.64
CA GLY A 21 -13.79 11.87 -19.03
C GLY A 21 -15.22 12.24 -19.46
N GLY A 22 -15.85 13.19 -18.77
CA GLY A 22 -17.26 13.56 -19.00
C GLY A 22 -18.28 12.67 -18.29
N VAL A 23 -17.86 11.75 -17.42
CA VAL A 23 -18.77 10.95 -16.58
C VAL A 23 -19.58 11.87 -15.67
N THR A 24 -20.89 11.67 -15.65
CA THR A 24 -21.78 12.34 -14.70
C THR A 24 -21.54 11.77 -13.31
N LEU A 25 -20.99 12.60 -12.43
CA LEU A 25 -20.76 12.25 -11.03
C LEU A 25 -22.00 12.62 -10.20
N PRO A 26 -22.40 11.77 -9.24
CA PRO A 26 -23.48 12.12 -8.32
C PRO A 26 -23.11 13.35 -7.50
N ASP A 27 -24.10 14.18 -7.20
CA ASP A 27 -23.96 15.31 -6.26
C ASP A 27 -24.18 14.82 -4.82
N SER A 28 -23.40 13.82 -4.42
CA SER A 28 -23.46 13.21 -3.09
C SER A 28 -22.24 13.61 -2.26
N PRO A 29 -22.37 13.77 -0.94
CA PRO A 29 -21.23 14.00 -0.05
C PRO A 29 -20.19 12.88 -0.17
N ILE A 30 -18.91 13.24 -0.08
CA ILE A 30 -17.81 12.30 0.01
C ILE A 30 -17.58 11.95 1.48
N ASN A 31 -17.74 10.68 1.84
CA ASN A 31 -17.51 10.20 3.19
C ASN A 31 -16.11 9.58 3.30
N VAL A 32 -15.14 10.35 3.80
CA VAL A 32 -13.77 9.87 3.96
C VAL A 32 -13.70 8.85 5.10
N VAL A 33 -13.06 7.71 4.86
CA VAL A 33 -12.78 6.66 5.86
C VAL A 33 -11.27 6.48 5.98
N VAL A 34 -10.76 6.58 7.21
CA VAL A 34 -9.32 6.47 7.52
C VAL A 34 -9.08 5.45 8.63
N ARG A 35 -7.83 5.05 8.83
CA ARG A 35 -7.46 4.14 9.91
C ARG A 35 -7.53 4.79 11.28
N ALA A 36 -8.07 4.06 12.26
CA ALA A 36 -8.10 4.44 13.67
C ALA A 36 -6.81 4.07 14.43
N ASP A 37 -6.09 3.07 13.93
CA ASP A 37 -4.91 2.46 14.55
C ASP A 37 -3.62 2.79 13.78
N SER A 38 -2.48 2.70 14.47
CA SER A 38 -1.15 2.82 13.84
C SER A 38 -1.01 1.76 12.74
N SER A 39 -0.73 2.21 11.53
CA SER A 39 -0.88 1.40 10.32
C SER A 39 0.22 1.66 9.31
N GLY A 40 0.85 0.58 8.83
CA GLY A 40 1.73 0.63 7.66
C GLY A 40 0.99 1.06 6.39
N THR A 41 -0.30 0.70 6.24
CA THR A 41 -1.13 1.17 5.13
C THR A 41 -1.31 2.69 5.18
N SER A 42 -1.55 3.26 6.37
CA SER A 42 -1.59 4.72 6.55
C SER A 42 -0.24 5.37 6.25
N PHE A 43 0.86 4.74 6.66
CA PHE A 43 2.19 5.24 6.36
C PHE A 43 2.45 5.31 4.86
N VAL A 44 2.18 4.24 4.11
CA VAL A 44 2.40 4.21 2.65
C VAL A 44 1.48 5.19 1.93
N PHE A 45 0.19 5.22 2.32
CA PHE A 45 -0.77 6.14 1.72
C PHE A 45 -0.39 7.60 1.97
N SER A 46 -0.10 7.98 3.22
CA SER A 46 0.35 9.34 3.55
C SER A 46 1.70 9.69 2.93
N LYS A 47 2.61 8.72 2.78
CA LYS A 47 3.88 8.92 2.08
C LYS A 47 3.69 9.25 0.61
N HIS A 48 2.78 8.56 -0.07
CA HIS A 48 2.43 8.90 -1.45
C HIS A 48 1.79 10.29 -1.54
N LEU A 49 0.81 10.61 -0.68
CA LEU A 49 0.19 11.94 -0.65
C LEU A 49 1.21 13.07 -0.39
N SER A 50 2.15 12.86 0.53
CA SER A 50 3.28 13.76 0.77
C SER A 50 4.13 13.98 -0.50
N ALA A 51 4.38 12.91 -1.26
CA ALA A 51 5.22 12.99 -2.46
C ALA A 51 4.58 13.82 -3.59
N ILE A 52 3.25 13.77 -3.72
CA ILE A 52 2.53 14.47 -4.78
C ILE A 52 1.96 15.83 -4.35
N SER A 53 1.87 16.11 -3.05
CA SER A 53 1.30 17.35 -2.51
C SER A 53 2.18 17.98 -1.43
N GLY A 54 2.85 19.09 -1.77
CA GLY A 54 3.65 19.85 -0.82
C GLY A 54 2.85 20.50 0.31
N GLU A 55 1.54 20.73 0.13
CA GLU A 55 0.65 21.18 1.22
C GLU A 55 0.38 20.04 2.20
N PHE A 56 0.05 18.86 1.69
CA PHE A 56 -0.16 17.68 2.53
C PHE A 56 1.10 17.34 3.33
N ASP A 57 2.28 17.40 2.69
CA ASP A 57 3.55 17.10 3.35
C ASP A 57 3.85 18.03 4.52
N LYS A 58 3.58 19.33 4.36
CA LYS A 58 3.80 20.34 5.41
C LYS A 58 2.78 20.28 6.56
N THR A 59 1.58 19.75 6.31
CA THR A 59 0.46 19.82 7.27
C THR A 59 0.18 18.50 7.95
N VAL A 60 -0.05 17.43 7.18
CA VAL A 60 -0.37 16.09 7.69
C VAL A 60 0.87 15.22 7.71
N GLY A 61 1.66 15.28 6.63
CA GLY A 61 2.92 14.56 6.47
C GLY A 61 2.78 13.04 6.43
N THR A 62 3.93 12.37 6.37
CA THR A 62 4.02 10.91 6.38
C THR A 62 3.99 10.36 7.81
N ASN A 63 3.01 9.52 8.15
CA ASN A 63 2.90 8.94 9.50
C ASN A 63 2.13 7.60 9.49
N THR A 64 2.41 6.71 10.43
CA THR A 64 1.59 5.49 10.65
C THR A 64 0.23 5.81 11.27
N MET A 65 0.10 6.97 11.92
CA MET A 65 -1.14 7.49 12.49
C MET A 65 -1.28 8.99 12.16
N PRO A 66 -1.53 9.36 10.89
CA PRO A 66 -1.64 10.77 10.50
C PRO A 66 -2.79 11.46 11.23
N ASN A 67 -2.60 12.74 11.56
CA ASN A 67 -3.65 13.57 12.13
C ASN A 67 -4.58 14.04 11.02
N TRP A 68 -5.42 13.14 10.52
CA TRP A 68 -6.35 13.42 9.43
C TRP A 68 -7.31 14.57 9.80
N PRO A 69 -7.43 15.61 8.95
CA PRO A 69 -8.32 16.75 9.22
C PRO A 69 -9.81 16.37 9.12
N VAL A 70 -10.11 15.32 8.35
CA VAL A 70 -11.46 14.78 8.15
C VAL A 70 -11.42 13.25 8.09
N GLY A 71 -12.56 12.63 8.31
CA GLY A 71 -12.78 11.22 8.03
C GLY A 71 -13.18 10.40 9.24
N THR A 72 -14.05 9.42 9.01
CA THR A 72 -14.46 8.44 10.01
C THR A 72 -13.32 7.45 10.23
N LYS A 73 -12.97 7.22 11.49
CA LYS A 73 -11.88 6.33 11.89
C LYS A 73 -12.38 4.91 12.08
N SER A 74 -11.83 3.97 11.31
CA SER A 74 -12.12 2.54 11.43
C SER A 74 -10.86 1.72 11.67
N LYS A 75 -10.96 0.67 12.49
CA LYS A 75 -9.80 -0.14 12.89
C LYS A 75 -9.48 -1.22 11.86
N GLY A 76 -8.20 -1.36 11.51
CA GLY A 76 -7.75 -2.40 10.57
C GLY A 76 -8.21 -2.20 9.13
N ASN A 77 -7.78 -3.07 8.23
CA ASN A 77 -8.28 -3.05 6.85
C ASN A 77 -9.72 -3.56 6.80
N GLU A 78 -10.08 -4.53 7.65
CA GLU A 78 -11.42 -5.11 7.80
C GLU A 78 -12.45 -4.01 8.13
N GLY A 79 -12.17 -3.20 9.15
CA GLY A 79 -13.08 -2.16 9.59
C GLY A 79 -13.23 -1.04 8.57
N VAL A 80 -12.13 -0.61 7.93
CA VAL A 80 -12.19 0.38 6.85
C VAL A 80 -12.98 -0.17 5.66
N THR A 81 -12.74 -1.43 5.26
CA THR A 81 -13.47 -2.11 4.17
C THR A 81 -14.97 -2.16 4.48
N ALA A 82 -15.35 -2.58 5.69
CA ALA A 82 -16.74 -2.60 6.11
C ALA A 82 -17.39 -1.20 6.02
N SER A 83 -16.72 -0.18 6.55
CA SER A 83 -17.21 1.20 6.48
C SER A 83 -17.36 1.70 5.04
N ILE A 84 -16.43 1.39 4.13
CA ILE A 84 -16.54 1.74 2.72
C ILE A 84 -17.78 1.09 2.09
N MET A 85 -18.00 -0.21 2.34
CA MET A 85 -19.13 -0.94 1.74
C MET A 85 -20.49 -0.50 2.27
N THR A 86 -20.58 -0.07 3.54
CA THR A 86 -21.86 0.27 4.17
C THR A 86 -22.19 1.77 4.12
N THR A 87 -21.26 2.61 3.68
CA THR A 87 -21.43 4.07 3.72
C THR A 87 -21.52 4.62 2.29
N PRO A 88 -22.69 5.11 1.85
CA PRO A 88 -22.83 5.72 0.53
C PRO A 88 -21.85 6.88 0.33
N GLY A 89 -21.25 6.96 -0.85
CA GLY A 89 -20.26 8.00 -1.18
C GLY A 89 -18.94 7.88 -0.44
N ALA A 90 -18.65 6.72 0.17
CA ALA A 90 -17.41 6.54 0.90
C ALA A 90 -16.18 6.41 -0.01
N ILE A 91 -15.08 6.97 0.48
CA ILE A 91 -13.74 6.78 -0.07
C ILE A 91 -12.78 6.49 1.08
N GLY A 92 -11.92 5.50 0.90
CA GLY A 92 -10.89 5.16 1.87
C GLY A 92 -9.77 4.38 1.21
N TYR A 93 -8.76 4.04 2.00
CA TYR A 93 -7.60 3.29 1.54
C TYR A 93 -7.52 1.95 2.30
N ILE A 94 -7.42 0.87 1.54
CA ILE A 94 -7.28 -0.49 2.04
C ILE A 94 -6.24 -1.23 1.20
N GLU A 95 -5.68 -2.29 1.75
CA GLU A 95 -4.80 -3.19 1.00
C GLU A 95 -5.59 -3.87 -0.16
N TYR A 96 -4.91 -4.11 -1.28
CA TYR A 96 -5.52 -4.58 -2.53
C TYR A 96 -6.25 -5.91 -2.38
N GLY A 97 -5.72 -6.87 -1.62
CA GLY A 97 -6.38 -8.14 -1.33
C GLY A 97 -7.76 -7.98 -0.69
N TYR A 98 -7.95 -7.00 0.20
CA TYR A 98 -9.26 -6.70 0.78
C TYR A 98 -10.24 -6.21 -0.27
N ALA A 99 -9.81 -5.28 -1.11
CA ALA A 99 -10.64 -4.75 -2.18
C ALA A 99 -11.01 -5.83 -3.20
N LYS A 100 -10.03 -6.63 -3.64
CA LYS A 100 -10.21 -7.75 -4.58
C LYS A 100 -11.19 -8.79 -4.05
N ASN A 101 -10.98 -9.26 -2.81
CA ASN A 101 -11.78 -10.35 -2.24
C ASN A 101 -13.23 -9.92 -1.97
N GLN A 102 -13.41 -8.67 -1.51
CA GLN A 102 -14.74 -8.13 -1.22
C GLN A 102 -15.38 -7.41 -2.42
N LYS A 103 -14.71 -7.42 -3.59
CA LYS A 103 -15.14 -6.75 -4.83
C LYS A 103 -15.44 -5.26 -4.64
N VAL A 104 -14.66 -4.60 -3.79
CA VAL A 104 -14.73 -3.14 -3.60
C VAL A 104 -14.18 -2.47 -4.86
N PRO A 105 -14.89 -1.50 -5.47
CA PRO A 105 -14.37 -0.74 -6.59
C PRO A 105 -13.05 -0.03 -6.23
N ILE A 106 -12.05 -0.16 -7.09
CA ILE A 106 -10.72 0.44 -6.91
C ILE A 106 -10.58 1.59 -7.90
N ALA A 107 -10.06 2.73 -7.45
CA ALA A 107 -9.80 3.86 -8.32
C ALA A 107 -8.63 3.56 -9.27
N VAL A 108 -8.74 4.06 -10.50
CA VAL A 108 -7.60 4.22 -11.40
C VAL A 108 -6.88 5.50 -10.98
N LEU A 109 -5.57 5.43 -10.77
CA LEU A 109 -4.80 6.58 -10.28
C LEU A 109 -3.83 7.07 -11.34
N GLU A 110 -3.64 8.38 -11.39
CA GLU A 110 -2.53 8.98 -12.12
C GLU A 110 -1.23 8.59 -11.43
N ASN A 111 -0.27 8.06 -12.16
CA ASN A 111 1.07 7.82 -11.66
C ASN A 111 2.00 9.00 -11.96
N ARG A 112 3.22 8.95 -11.43
CA ARG A 112 4.26 9.97 -11.65
C ARG A 112 4.55 10.31 -13.12
N ALA A 113 4.30 9.37 -14.04
CA ALA A 113 4.49 9.58 -15.48
C ALA A 113 3.27 10.23 -16.17
N GLY A 114 2.24 10.63 -15.42
CA GLY A 114 0.99 11.20 -15.92
C GLY A 114 0.05 10.19 -16.58
N LYS A 115 0.24 8.88 -16.31
CA LYS A 115 -0.62 7.82 -16.83
C LYS A 115 -1.62 7.34 -15.79
N TYR A 116 -2.83 7.04 -16.25
CA TYR A 116 -3.86 6.40 -15.44
C TYR A 116 -3.67 4.90 -15.43
N VAL A 117 -3.35 4.35 -14.25
CA VAL A 117 -2.99 2.94 -14.08
C VAL A 117 -3.95 2.27 -13.11
N GLU A 118 -4.48 1.12 -13.51
CA GLU A 118 -5.30 0.27 -12.66
C GLU A 118 -4.44 -0.50 -11.65
N ALA A 119 -4.98 -0.74 -10.46
CA ALA A 119 -4.34 -1.62 -9.49
C ALA A 119 -4.48 -3.09 -9.92
N ASN A 120 -3.36 -3.73 -10.23
CA ASN A 120 -3.29 -5.16 -10.52
C ASN A 120 -1.86 -5.69 -10.29
N THR A 121 -1.66 -7.00 -10.47
CA THR A 121 -0.36 -7.64 -10.30
C THR A 121 0.72 -7.00 -11.18
N ALA A 122 0.42 -6.74 -12.46
CA ALA A 122 1.40 -6.23 -13.42
C ALA A 122 1.85 -4.79 -13.07
N SER A 123 0.90 -3.91 -12.73
CA SER A 123 1.22 -2.53 -12.32
C SER A 123 1.93 -2.47 -10.97
N GLY A 124 1.63 -3.41 -10.08
CA GLY A 124 2.39 -3.65 -8.85
C GLY A 124 3.83 -4.12 -9.11
N GLN A 125 4.03 -5.07 -10.02
CA GLN A 125 5.38 -5.53 -10.41
C GLN A 125 6.19 -4.42 -11.07
N ALA A 126 5.56 -3.61 -11.92
CA ALA A 126 6.20 -2.45 -12.56
C ALA A 126 6.68 -1.43 -11.52
N ALA A 127 5.90 -1.19 -10.46
CA ALA A 127 6.31 -0.37 -9.33
C ALA A 127 7.54 -0.94 -8.60
N LEU A 128 7.50 -2.22 -8.22
CA LEU A 128 8.58 -2.86 -7.47
C LEU A 128 9.88 -3.02 -8.27
N ALA A 129 9.78 -3.24 -9.59
CA ALA A 129 10.92 -3.39 -10.48
C ALA A 129 11.71 -2.08 -10.69
N SER A 130 11.06 -0.93 -10.48
CA SER A 130 11.68 0.38 -10.64
C SER A 130 12.58 0.80 -9.46
N ALA A 131 12.58 0.03 -8.37
CA ALA A 131 13.24 0.39 -7.13
C ALA A 131 14.40 -0.56 -6.79
N THR A 132 15.54 0.02 -6.41
CA THR A 132 16.71 -0.74 -5.95
C THR A 132 16.54 -1.15 -4.49
N LEU A 133 16.58 -2.45 -4.20
CA LEU A 133 16.45 -2.98 -2.85
C LEU A 133 17.77 -2.78 -2.06
N PRO A 134 17.79 -1.96 -0.99
CA PRO A 134 18.99 -1.71 -0.19
C PRO A 134 19.37 -2.93 0.67
N ASP A 135 20.57 -2.95 1.26
CA ASP A 135 21.13 -4.07 2.03
C ASP A 135 20.27 -4.56 3.21
N ASP A 136 19.62 -3.64 3.92
CA ASP A 136 18.67 -3.95 5.00
C ASP A 136 17.27 -4.36 4.49
N MET A 137 17.04 -4.28 3.17
CA MET A 137 15.78 -4.55 2.47
C MET A 137 14.64 -3.60 2.84
N VAL A 138 14.91 -2.51 3.57
CA VAL A 138 13.88 -1.53 3.95
C VAL A 138 13.78 -0.48 2.87
N LEU A 139 12.73 -0.57 2.06
CA LEU A 139 12.50 0.29 0.91
C LEU A 139 11.07 0.85 0.92
N TRP A 140 10.97 2.16 0.77
CA TRP A 140 9.70 2.87 0.63
C TRP A 140 9.68 3.68 -0.67
N ALA A 141 9.24 3.05 -1.76
CA ALA A 141 9.09 3.71 -3.05
C ALA A 141 7.79 4.54 -3.06
N ALA A 142 7.90 5.82 -2.74
CA ALA A 142 6.77 6.75 -2.88
C ALA A 142 6.67 7.21 -4.33
N ASP A 143 5.50 6.99 -4.94
CA ASP A 143 5.20 7.40 -6.32
C ASP A 143 6.27 6.96 -7.35
N PRO A 144 6.35 5.65 -7.65
CA PRO A 144 7.41 5.08 -8.49
C PRO A 144 7.45 5.68 -9.90
N GLU A 145 8.65 5.76 -10.49
CA GLU A 145 8.88 6.45 -11.77
C GLU A 145 8.44 5.65 -13.01
N SER A 146 8.23 4.34 -12.86
CA SER A 146 7.82 3.49 -13.99
C SER A 146 6.46 3.93 -14.54
N ALA A 147 6.39 4.10 -15.86
CA ALA A 147 5.20 4.60 -16.53
C ALA A 147 3.98 3.64 -16.43
N ASP A 148 4.21 2.38 -16.08
CA ASP A 148 3.16 1.38 -15.92
C ASP A 148 2.95 1.00 -14.44
N ALA A 149 3.62 1.70 -13.52
CA ALA A 149 3.47 1.48 -12.09
C ALA A 149 2.15 2.04 -11.56
N TYR A 150 1.51 1.25 -10.69
CA TYR A 150 0.50 1.81 -9.78
C TYR A 150 1.22 2.65 -8.71
N PRO A 151 0.74 3.87 -8.40
CA PRO A 151 1.53 4.84 -7.63
C PRO A 151 1.67 4.53 -6.13
N ILE A 152 0.83 3.62 -5.60
CA ILE A 152 0.79 3.28 -4.17
C ILE A 152 1.05 1.78 -4.00
N VAL A 153 2.33 1.40 -3.97
CA VAL A 153 2.78 0.01 -3.84
C VAL A 153 3.89 -0.04 -2.79
N THR A 154 3.94 -1.12 -2.00
CA THR A 154 4.97 -1.27 -0.96
C THR A 154 5.35 -2.73 -0.75
N TYR A 155 6.52 -2.94 -0.15
CA TYR A 155 6.87 -4.21 0.48
C TYR A 155 6.23 -4.30 1.88
N THR A 156 6.16 -5.51 2.41
CA THR A 156 5.94 -5.75 3.84
C THR A 156 7.08 -6.62 4.37
N TRP A 157 7.40 -6.51 5.66
CA TRP A 157 8.58 -7.12 6.24
C TRP A 157 8.23 -8.08 7.37
N LEU A 158 8.96 -9.21 7.39
CA LEU A 158 9.09 -10.04 8.58
C LEU A 158 10.35 -9.58 9.34
N ILE A 159 10.17 -9.24 10.62
CA ILE A 159 11.28 -8.91 11.52
C ILE A 159 11.56 -10.14 12.38
N CYS A 160 12.74 -10.75 12.17
CA CYS A 160 13.18 -11.93 12.90
C CYS A 160 14.38 -11.59 13.78
N TYR A 161 14.49 -12.23 14.94
CA TYR A 161 15.70 -12.14 15.75
C TYR A 161 16.84 -12.88 15.05
N LYS A 162 18.06 -12.33 15.11
CA LYS A 162 19.25 -13.05 14.60
C LYS A 162 19.59 -14.26 15.47
N LYS A 163 19.28 -14.21 16.76
CA LYS A 163 19.54 -15.29 17.71
C LYS A 163 18.28 -15.67 18.45
N TYR A 164 17.99 -16.96 18.50
CA TYR A 164 16.92 -17.54 19.31
C TYR A 164 17.51 -18.46 20.39
N PRO A 165 16.97 -18.46 21.62
CA PRO A 165 17.40 -19.41 22.65
C PRO A 165 17.09 -20.87 22.30
N ASP A 166 15.99 -21.10 21.59
CA ASP A 166 15.50 -22.43 21.23
C ASP A 166 15.85 -22.76 19.77
N LYS A 167 16.53 -23.89 19.56
CA LYS A 167 16.96 -24.35 18.23
C LYS A 167 15.78 -24.72 17.32
N ASN A 168 14.75 -25.37 17.86
CA ASN A 168 13.58 -25.76 17.08
C ASN A 168 12.81 -24.52 16.62
N LYS A 169 12.74 -23.48 17.46
CA LYS A 169 12.16 -22.19 17.10
C LYS A 169 12.97 -21.46 16.04
N ALA A 170 14.30 -21.44 16.14
CA ALA A 170 15.16 -20.87 15.10
C ALA A 170 14.91 -21.53 13.74
N GLN A 171 14.89 -22.87 13.72
CA GLN A 171 14.63 -23.67 12.52
C GLN A 171 13.22 -23.40 11.96
N ALA A 172 12.19 -23.42 12.79
CA ALA A 172 10.82 -23.19 12.36
C ALA A 172 10.62 -21.80 11.72
N ILE A 173 11.29 -20.75 12.24
CA ILE A 173 11.26 -19.41 11.63
C ILE A 173 11.97 -19.42 10.28
N GLN A 174 13.15 -20.04 10.17
CA GLN A 174 13.83 -20.16 8.87
C GLN A 174 12.96 -20.89 7.85
N ASP A 175 12.33 -22.00 8.23
CA ASP A 175 11.50 -22.81 7.35
C ASP A 175 10.23 -22.07 6.92
N LEU A 176 9.59 -21.34 7.84
CA LEU A 176 8.43 -20.51 7.53
C LEU A 176 8.77 -19.41 6.51
N VAL A 177 9.87 -18.68 6.74
CA VAL A 177 10.29 -17.63 5.81
C VAL A 177 10.71 -18.25 4.47
N ARG A 178 11.44 -19.37 4.49
CA ARG A 178 11.84 -20.10 3.27
C ARG A 178 10.62 -20.54 2.47
N TYR A 179 9.60 -21.10 3.11
CA TYR A 179 8.34 -21.46 2.46
C TYR A 179 7.69 -20.26 1.77
N GLY A 180 7.58 -19.12 2.47
CA GLY A 180 7.01 -17.89 1.90
C GLY A 180 7.81 -17.34 0.72
N LEU A 181 9.13 -17.53 0.71
CA LEU A 181 10.01 -17.11 -0.38
C LEU A 181 9.97 -18.06 -1.59
N THR A 182 9.53 -19.31 -1.40
CA THR A 182 9.47 -20.34 -2.44
C THR A 182 8.03 -20.77 -2.75
N GLU A 183 7.56 -21.86 -2.16
CA GLU A 183 6.29 -22.51 -2.48
C GLU A 183 5.09 -21.59 -2.23
N GLY A 184 5.13 -20.82 -1.13
CA GLY A 184 4.05 -19.91 -0.74
C GLY A 184 3.84 -18.75 -1.71
N GLN A 185 4.80 -18.46 -2.60
CA GLN A 185 4.61 -17.42 -3.62
C GLN A 185 3.54 -17.78 -4.64
N LYS A 186 3.24 -19.07 -4.83
CA LYS A 186 2.19 -19.54 -5.74
C LYS A 186 0.81 -19.05 -5.32
N ASP A 187 0.61 -18.77 -4.04
CA ASP A 187 -0.66 -18.30 -3.49
C ASP A 187 -0.79 -16.76 -3.51
N ALA A 188 0.30 -16.04 -3.77
CA ALA A 188 0.37 -14.59 -3.61
C ALA A 188 -0.72 -13.87 -4.42
N GLU A 189 -0.80 -14.12 -5.73
CA GLU A 189 -1.75 -13.43 -6.59
C GLU A 189 -3.21 -13.73 -6.23
N ALA A 190 -3.52 -14.97 -5.85
CA ALA A 190 -4.85 -15.37 -5.42
C ALA A 190 -5.28 -14.59 -4.17
N LEU A 191 -4.34 -14.33 -3.26
CA LEU A 191 -4.55 -13.55 -2.04
C LEU A 191 -4.52 -12.03 -2.26
N GLY A 192 -4.15 -11.55 -3.46
CA GLY A 192 -4.01 -10.14 -3.77
C GLY A 192 -2.62 -9.56 -3.51
N TYR A 193 -1.60 -10.40 -3.37
CA TYR A 193 -0.21 -9.99 -3.27
C TYR A 193 0.52 -10.14 -4.60
N ILE A 194 1.62 -9.41 -4.72
CA ILE A 194 2.54 -9.51 -5.84
C ILE A 194 3.63 -10.53 -5.48
N PRO A 195 3.90 -11.55 -6.32
CA PRO A 195 5.07 -12.40 -6.14
C PRO A 195 6.35 -11.55 -6.09
N LEU A 196 7.20 -11.82 -5.09
CA LEU A 196 8.47 -11.15 -4.90
C LEU A 196 9.39 -11.37 -6.11
N PRO A 197 10.03 -10.30 -6.63
CA PRO A 197 11.05 -10.44 -7.66
C PRO A 197 12.19 -11.38 -7.23
N ALA A 198 12.78 -12.10 -8.19
CA ALA A 198 13.85 -13.06 -7.92
C ALA A 198 15.04 -12.47 -7.14
N ALA A 199 15.39 -11.21 -7.39
CA ALA A 199 16.43 -10.50 -6.66
C ALA A 199 16.08 -10.33 -5.17
N THR A 200 14.82 -9.99 -4.86
CA THR A 200 14.32 -9.89 -3.49
C THR A 200 14.32 -11.25 -2.81
N VAL A 201 13.90 -12.31 -3.51
CA VAL A 201 13.94 -13.69 -3.01
C VAL A 201 15.36 -14.14 -2.66
N ALA A 202 16.32 -13.90 -3.55
CA ALA A 202 17.72 -14.25 -3.33
C ALA A 202 18.29 -13.54 -2.08
N LYS A 203 18.00 -12.24 -1.96
CA LYS A 203 18.51 -11.43 -0.85
C LYS A 203 17.88 -11.81 0.49
N ALA A 204 16.58 -12.08 0.52
CA ALA A 204 15.89 -12.58 1.71
C ALA A 204 16.35 -14.01 2.09
N THR A 205 16.62 -14.86 1.10
CA THR A 205 17.13 -16.23 1.32
C THR A 205 18.54 -16.21 1.94
N ALA A 206 19.39 -15.26 1.56
CA ALA A 206 20.67 -15.04 2.20
C ALA A 206 20.49 -14.51 3.63
N ALA A 207 19.54 -13.57 3.84
CA ALA A 207 19.30 -12.97 5.14
C ALA A 207 18.86 -13.99 6.21
N ILE A 208 18.02 -14.96 5.86
CA ILE A 208 17.53 -15.99 6.82
C ILE A 208 18.63 -16.92 7.32
N GLN A 209 19.76 -17.04 6.63
CA GLN A 209 20.92 -17.83 7.10
C GLN A 209 21.59 -17.19 8.33
N ASN A 210 21.31 -15.91 8.60
CA ASN A 210 21.80 -15.22 9.79
C ASN A 210 20.97 -15.51 11.05
N ILE A 211 19.87 -16.25 10.93
CA ILE A 211 19.08 -16.71 12.08
C ILE A 211 19.78 -17.93 12.67
N ALA A 212 20.24 -17.85 13.91
CA ALA A 212 20.95 -18.93 14.58
C ALA A 212 20.40 -19.17 15.99
N THR A 213 20.85 -20.26 16.62
CA THR A 213 20.73 -20.42 18.07
C THR A 213 21.82 -19.59 18.77
N ASN A 214 21.59 -19.20 20.02
CA ASN A 214 22.51 -18.37 20.80
C ASN A 214 23.96 -18.87 20.80
#